data_AF-A0A0C3P4J8-F1
#
_entry.id   AF-A0A0C3P4J8-F1
#
_cell.length_a   1.000
_cell.length_b   1.000
_cell.length_c   1.000
_cell.angle_alpha   90.00
_cell.angle_beta   90.00
_cell.angle_gamma   90.00
#
_symmetry.space_group_name_H-M   'P 1'
#
loop_
_entity.id
_entity.type
_entity.pdbx_description
1 polymer ?
#
loop_
_entity_poly.entity_id
_entity_poly.type
_entity_poly.pdbx_seq_one_letter_code
_entity_poly.pdbx_strand_id
1 'polypeptide(L)'
;MDIPITEQTDFVVKSIPDQIEFKVWRRDLEKSEIFRDMFALCDQGSASVGVKTRANAGCYVELDEPAQALNTLLELLRQPPPPPLLSLPDCESAQERWMKLPFSQRYEHDSVIPFPLLPGMIRLADKYGLSDSLVRSLRSHLVANAFLHPLKVYGFATENGFEDIAVEASTYLLHPPLASYSKDDISVIPTVAAYHDLVQLHAHRIKRLQEILLSEEIFPFGYGLCTLHSDETARLWNDRRVQLVPKIEAASDIAAEMRTLVDQLSSCQTCRKACIAATEMLEVCPFHNCLFRGLKPAIRV
;
A
#
# COMPACT_ATOMS: atom_id res chain seq x y z
N MET A 1 -39.77 17.21 -27.25
CA MET A 1 -40.17 17.52 -25.87
C MET A 1 -40.01 16.23 -25.10
N ASP A 2 -38.83 16.02 -24.53
CA ASP A 2 -38.56 14.82 -23.76
C ASP A 2 -39.25 14.96 -22.40
N ILE A 3 -40.19 14.05 -22.14
CA ILE A 3 -40.87 13.96 -20.86
C ILE A 3 -39.80 13.52 -19.85
N PRO A 4 -39.56 14.26 -18.76
CA PRO A 4 -38.63 13.83 -17.73
C PRO A 4 -39.15 12.50 -17.16
N ILE A 5 -38.43 11.43 -17.44
CA ILE A 5 -38.65 10.13 -16.81
C ILE A 5 -38.45 10.41 -15.32
N THR A 6 -39.54 10.45 -14.57
CA THR A 6 -39.47 10.46 -13.12
C THR A 6 -38.79 9.15 -12.75
N GLU A 7 -37.55 9.24 -12.27
CA GLU A 7 -36.75 8.10 -11.80
C GLU A 7 -37.48 7.44 -10.62
N GLN A 8 -38.41 6.55 -10.93
CA GLN A 8 -39.23 5.87 -9.96
C GLN A 8 -38.43 4.72 -9.34
N THR A 9 -37.87 4.99 -8.17
CA THR A 9 -37.26 4.00 -7.29
C THR A 9 -38.29 2.93 -6.88
N ASP A 10 -37.86 1.67 -6.82
CA ASP A 10 -38.73 0.50 -6.62
C ASP A 10 -38.50 -0.22 -5.28
N PHE A 11 -37.52 0.22 -4.47
CA PHE A 11 -37.19 -0.38 -3.18
C PHE A 11 -36.79 0.68 -2.14
N VAL A 12 -37.03 0.38 -0.85
CA VAL A 12 -36.66 1.26 0.27
C VAL A 12 -35.68 0.55 1.21
N VAL A 13 -34.55 1.18 1.51
CA VAL A 13 -33.61 0.74 2.55
C VAL A 13 -33.72 1.68 3.72
N LYS A 14 -33.93 1.17 4.93
CA LYS A 14 -34.12 2.00 6.13
C LYS A 14 -33.01 1.74 7.15
N SER A 15 -32.41 2.82 7.64
CA SER A 15 -31.48 2.78 8.77
C SER A 15 -32.26 2.57 10.06
N ILE A 16 -31.95 1.52 10.80
CA ILE A 16 -32.51 1.29 12.15
C ILE A 16 -32.06 2.38 13.15
N PRO A 17 -30.75 2.68 13.31
CA PRO A 17 -30.31 3.64 14.33
C PRO A 17 -30.83 5.05 14.06
N ASP A 18 -30.91 5.49 12.79
CA ASP A 18 -31.27 6.87 12.46
C ASP A 18 -32.72 7.04 11.98
N GLN A 19 -33.45 5.94 11.73
CA GLN A 19 -34.81 5.94 11.18
C GLN A 19 -34.94 6.70 9.84
N ILE A 20 -33.85 6.78 9.08
CA ILE A 20 -33.80 7.42 7.75
C ILE A 20 -34.09 6.38 6.67
N GLU A 21 -34.96 6.75 5.73
CA GLU A 21 -35.31 5.94 4.56
C GLU A 21 -34.56 6.40 3.31
N PHE A 22 -33.96 5.44 2.60
CA PHE A 22 -33.27 5.61 1.33
C PHE A 22 -34.07 4.92 0.24
N LYS A 23 -34.52 5.70 -0.74
CA LYS A 23 -35.19 5.14 -1.92
C LYS A 23 -34.13 4.76 -2.95
N VAL A 24 -34.13 3.50 -3.37
CA VAL A 24 -33.08 2.91 -4.21
C VAL A 24 -33.67 2.04 -5.31
N TRP A 25 -32.83 1.68 -6.27
CA TRP A 25 -33.18 0.71 -7.29
C TRP A 25 -32.78 -0.69 -6.84
N ARG A 26 -33.71 -1.64 -6.89
CA ARG A 26 -33.46 -3.05 -6.56
C ARG A 26 -32.29 -3.64 -7.36
N ARG A 27 -32.17 -3.29 -8.64
CA ARG A 27 -31.05 -3.71 -9.52
C ARG A 27 -29.67 -3.28 -9.03
N ASP A 28 -29.57 -2.16 -8.30
CA ASP A 28 -28.29 -1.70 -7.75
C ASP A 28 -27.92 -2.51 -6.50
N LEU A 29 -28.92 -2.83 -5.67
CA LEU A 29 -28.73 -3.72 -4.52
C LEU A 29 -28.32 -5.13 -4.95
N GLU A 30 -28.87 -5.67 -6.04
CA GLU A 30 -28.54 -7.00 -6.57
C GLU A 30 -27.07 -7.19 -7.01
N LYS A 31 -26.27 -6.11 -7.05
CA LYS A 31 -24.81 -6.17 -7.23
C LYS A 31 -24.09 -6.72 -5.99
N SER A 32 -24.74 -6.75 -4.83
CA SER A 32 -24.32 -7.44 -3.61
C SER A 32 -24.84 -8.88 -3.62
N GLU A 33 -23.99 -9.83 -3.24
CA GLU A 33 -24.40 -11.23 -3.13
C GLU A 33 -25.48 -11.43 -2.06
N ILE A 34 -25.35 -10.74 -0.92
CA ILE A 34 -26.31 -10.83 0.19
C ILE A 34 -27.69 -10.32 -0.22
N PHE A 35 -27.77 -9.16 -0.87
CA PHE A 35 -29.07 -8.64 -1.31
C PHE A 35 -29.67 -9.50 -2.43
N ARG A 36 -28.84 -9.98 -3.38
CA ARG A 36 -29.29 -10.89 -4.43
C ARG A 36 -29.93 -12.16 -3.85
N ASP A 37 -29.29 -12.78 -2.87
CA ASP A 37 -29.79 -14.01 -2.24
C ASP A 37 -31.05 -13.74 -1.40
N MET A 38 -31.08 -12.61 -0.66
CA MET A 38 -32.26 -12.15 0.06
C MET A 38 -33.46 -11.98 -0.88
N PHE A 39 -33.26 -11.34 -2.03
CA PHE A 39 -34.31 -11.14 -3.02
C PHE A 39 -34.78 -12.45 -3.66
N ALA A 40 -33.86 -13.35 -3.98
CA ALA A 40 -34.19 -14.67 -4.53
C ALA A 40 -35.10 -15.49 -3.58
N LEU A 41 -34.89 -15.40 -2.27
CA LEU A 41 -35.74 -16.06 -1.27
C LEU A 41 -37.15 -15.44 -1.19
N CYS A 42 -37.24 -14.10 -1.25
CA CYS A 42 -38.52 -13.39 -1.23
C CYS A 42 -39.38 -13.68 -2.48
N ASP A 43 -38.74 -13.77 -3.66
CA ASP A 43 -39.44 -14.05 -4.91
C ASP A 43 -39.97 -15.49 -4.95
N GLN A 44 -39.24 -16.46 -4.39
CA GLN A 44 -39.67 -17.87 -4.30
C GLN A 44 -40.90 -18.04 -3.39
N GLY A 45 -40.94 -17.34 -2.26
CA GLY A 45 -42.08 -17.40 -1.33
C GLY A 45 -43.39 -16.93 -1.96
N SER A 46 -43.32 -15.96 -2.88
CA SER A 46 -44.47 -15.35 -3.53
C SER A 46 -45.19 -16.28 -4.53
N ALA A 47 -44.52 -17.31 -5.04
CA ALA A 47 -45.08 -18.23 -6.04
C ALA A 47 -45.95 -19.36 -5.45
N SER A 48 -45.80 -19.67 -4.16
CA SER A 48 -46.35 -20.91 -3.57
C SER A 48 -47.68 -20.75 -2.84
N VAL A 49 -48.09 -19.53 -2.48
CA VAL A 49 -49.30 -19.29 -1.69
C VAL A 49 -50.25 -18.42 -2.52
N GLY A 50 -51.28 -19.03 -3.12
CA GLY A 50 -52.32 -18.38 -3.94
C GLY A 50 -53.22 -17.36 -3.19
N VAL A 51 -52.75 -16.81 -2.08
CA VAL A 51 -53.44 -15.79 -1.29
C VAL A 51 -52.98 -14.42 -1.79
N LYS A 52 -53.81 -13.83 -2.68
CA LYS A 52 -53.70 -12.44 -3.13
C LYS A 52 -54.03 -11.46 -1.99
N THR A 53 -53.25 -11.45 -0.92
CA THR A 53 -53.40 -10.46 0.15
C THR A 53 -52.68 -9.17 -0.22
N ARG A 54 -53.49 -8.21 -0.67
CA ARG A 54 -53.31 -6.74 -0.67
C ARG A 54 -51.89 -6.20 -0.91
N ALA A 55 -51.72 -5.72 -2.14
CA ALA A 55 -50.79 -4.68 -2.54
C ALA A 55 -50.68 -3.54 -1.50
N ASN A 56 -49.45 -3.07 -1.28
CA ASN A 56 -49.03 -1.84 -0.58
C ASN A 56 -48.34 -1.97 0.78
N ALA A 57 -47.96 -3.16 1.25
CA ALA A 57 -46.83 -3.22 2.18
C ALA A 57 -45.57 -2.97 1.33
N GLY A 58 -45.03 -1.75 1.37
CA GLY A 58 -43.87 -1.35 0.56
C GLY A 58 -42.73 -2.37 0.72
N CYS A 59 -42.05 -2.69 -0.38
CA CYS A 59 -40.86 -3.53 -0.33
C CYS A 59 -39.73 -2.71 0.31
N TYR A 60 -39.42 -3.02 1.58
CA TYR A 60 -38.32 -2.38 2.29
C TYR A 60 -37.43 -3.40 3.02
N VAL A 61 -36.20 -3.00 3.30
CA VAL A 61 -35.27 -3.70 4.19
C VAL A 61 -34.79 -2.74 5.28
N GLU A 62 -34.77 -3.20 6.52
CA GLU A 62 -34.19 -2.46 7.64
C GLU A 62 -32.78 -2.99 7.91
N LEU A 63 -31.80 -2.09 7.97
CA LEU A 63 -30.40 -2.42 8.20
C LEU A 63 -29.91 -1.72 9.47
N ASP A 64 -29.19 -2.48 10.29
CA ASP A 64 -28.53 -1.97 11.51
C ASP A 64 -27.20 -1.30 11.16
N GLU A 65 -27.31 -0.21 10.38
CA GLU A 65 -26.19 0.63 9.96
C GLU A 65 -26.60 2.09 10.12
N PRO A 66 -25.68 2.97 10.54
CA PRO A 66 -25.93 4.40 10.52
C PRO A 66 -26.17 4.87 9.08
N ALA A 67 -27.00 5.90 8.92
CA ALA A 67 -27.39 6.51 7.67
C ALA A 67 -26.18 6.89 6.81
N GLN A 68 -25.08 7.34 7.42
CA GLN A 68 -23.84 7.65 6.70
C GLN A 68 -23.22 6.40 6.06
N ALA A 69 -23.16 5.28 6.78
CA ALA A 69 -22.61 4.03 6.25
C ALA A 69 -23.51 3.45 5.15
N LEU A 70 -24.83 3.53 5.31
CA LEU A 70 -25.77 3.16 4.25
C LEU A 70 -25.61 4.03 3.01
N ASN A 71 -25.48 5.34 3.17
CA ASN A 71 -25.25 6.23 2.04
C ASN A 71 -23.96 5.86 1.29
N THR A 72 -22.88 5.53 2.02
CA THR A 72 -21.63 5.03 1.42
C THR A 72 -21.82 3.69 0.71
N LEU A 73 -22.51 2.73 1.31
CA LEU A 73 -22.81 1.43 0.70
C LEU A 73 -23.62 1.58 -0.59
N LEU A 74 -24.67 2.41 -0.56
CA LEU A 74 -25.52 2.67 -1.71
C LEU A 74 -24.76 3.38 -2.83
N GLU A 75 -23.87 4.30 -2.50
CA GLU A 75 -22.99 4.94 -3.48
C GLU A 75 -22.02 3.93 -4.11
N LEU A 76 -21.40 3.06 -3.30
CA LEU A 76 -20.53 1.99 -3.78
C LEU A 76 -21.22 1.04 -4.76
N LEU A 77 -22.47 0.71 -4.51
CA LEU A 77 -23.29 -0.15 -5.38
C LEU A 77 -23.68 0.58 -6.67
N ARG A 78 -24.04 1.86 -6.58
CA ARG A 78 -24.51 2.67 -7.72
C ARG A 78 -23.36 3.08 -8.64
N GLN A 79 -22.28 3.63 -8.07
CA GLN A 79 -21.12 4.18 -8.77
C GLN A 79 -19.83 3.67 -8.10
N PRO A 80 -19.41 2.43 -8.43
CA PRO A 80 -18.15 1.88 -7.96
C PRO A 80 -16.99 2.84 -8.30
N PRO A 81 -16.13 3.22 -7.33
CA PRO A 81 -15.00 4.09 -7.62
C PRO A 81 -14.03 3.41 -8.60
N PRO A 82 -13.56 4.14 -9.63
CA PRO A 82 -12.52 3.62 -10.51
C PRO A 82 -11.22 3.40 -9.71
N PRO A 83 -10.30 2.54 -10.18
CA PRO A 83 -8.97 2.43 -9.56
C PRO A 83 -8.24 3.79 -9.65
N PRO A 84 -7.33 4.09 -8.71
CA PRO A 84 -6.60 5.35 -8.71
C PRO A 84 -5.73 5.46 -9.96
N LEU A 85 -5.68 6.67 -10.53
CA LEU A 85 -4.94 6.95 -11.75
C LEU A 85 -3.46 7.14 -11.42
N LEU A 86 -2.60 6.50 -12.19
CA LEU A 86 -1.18 6.75 -12.13
C LEU A 86 -0.91 8.12 -12.75
N SER A 87 -0.28 9.01 -11.99
CA SER A 87 0.27 10.23 -12.57
C SER A 87 1.28 9.80 -13.61
N LEU A 88 1.00 10.14 -14.87
CA LEU A 88 2.00 10.01 -15.91
C LEU A 88 3.23 10.80 -15.45
N PRO A 89 4.45 10.29 -15.68
CA PRO A 89 5.62 11.14 -15.56
C PRO A 89 5.45 12.21 -16.62
N ASP A 90 4.89 13.34 -16.22
CA ASP A 90 5.10 14.60 -16.92
C ASP A 90 6.61 14.70 -17.15
N CYS A 91 7.00 15.34 -18.24
CA CYS A 91 8.38 15.54 -18.64
C CYS A 91 9.09 16.46 -17.60
N GLU A 92 9.21 15.95 -16.38
CA GLU A 92 9.76 16.61 -15.22
C GLU A 92 11.25 16.76 -15.48
N SER A 93 11.71 18.00 -15.32
CA SER A 93 13.10 18.38 -15.48
C SER A 93 14.02 17.40 -14.72
N ALA A 94 15.23 17.17 -15.24
CA ALA A 94 16.20 16.23 -14.66
C ALA A 94 16.52 16.47 -13.16
N GLN A 95 16.12 17.62 -12.62
CA GLN A 95 16.35 18.05 -11.24
C GLN A 95 15.35 17.43 -10.24
N GLU A 96 14.13 17.08 -10.65
CA GLU A 96 13.15 16.38 -9.78
C GLU A 96 13.40 14.88 -9.69
N ARG A 97 14.32 14.35 -10.51
CA ARG A 97 14.63 12.92 -10.58
C ARG A 97 15.36 12.39 -9.33
N TRP A 98 16.01 13.26 -8.55
CA TRP A 98 16.89 12.87 -7.43
C TRP A 98 16.22 12.90 -6.05
N MET A 99 15.09 13.59 -5.89
CA MET A 99 14.25 13.50 -4.68
C MET A 99 13.17 12.42 -4.80
N LYS A 100 13.06 11.76 -5.95
CA LYS A 100 12.16 10.63 -6.15
C LYS A 100 12.78 9.42 -5.47
N LEU A 101 12.37 9.18 -4.22
CA LEU A 101 12.40 7.82 -3.69
C LEU A 101 11.78 6.91 -4.77
N PRO A 102 12.45 5.80 -5.14
CA PRO A 102 11.97 4.90 -6.20
C PRO A 102 10.58 4.31 -5.90
N PHE A 103 10.07 4.52 -4.69
CA PHE A 103 8.79 4.04 -4.18
C PHE A 103 7.62 5.02 -4.36
N SER A 104 7.83 6.27 -4.79
CA SER A 104 6.68 7.16 -5.01
C SER A 104 6.03 6.90 -6.36
N GLN A 105 5.24 5.82 -6.47
CA GLN A 105 4.24 5.72 -7.52
C GLN A 105 3.24 6.85 -7.24
N ARG A 106 3.42 7.98 -7.93
CA ARG A 106 2.56 9.15 -7.75
C ARG A 106 1.22 8.81 -8.38
N TYR A 107 0.21 8.67 -7.55
CA TYR A 107 -1.17 8.63 -7.99
C TYR A 107 -1.67 10.07 -8.09
N GLU A 108 -2.55 10.35 -9.05
CA GLU A 108 -3.19 11.67 -9.13
C GLU A 108 -4.00 11.91 -7.86
N HIS A 109 -3.72 13.00 -7.15
CA HIS A 109 -4.31 13.29 -5.84
C HIS A 109 -5.85 13.26 -5.86
N ASP A 110 -6.46 13.76 -6.94
CA ASP A 110 -7.92 13.82 -7.09
C ASP A 110 -8.54 12.46 -7.44
N SER A 111 -7.72 11.48 -7.84
CA SER A 111 -8.18 10.13 -8.16
C SER A 111 -8.21 9.20 -6.96
N VAL A 112 -7.50 9.53 -5.87
CA VAL A 112 -7.32 8.64 -4.72
C VAL A 112 -8.37 8.91 -3.64
N ILE A 113 -9.08 7.87 -3.21
CA ILE A 113 -9.99 7.98 -2.07
C ILE A 113 -9.18 8.23 -0.79
N PRO A 114 -9.51 9.25 0.02
CA PRO A 114 -8.80 9.51 1.27
C PRO A 114 -8.86 8.34 2.25
N PHE A 115 -7.73 8.03 2.89
CA PHE A 115 -7.62 6.92 3.84
C PHE A 115 -8.70 6.88 4.93
N PRO A 116 -9.14 8.00 5.57
CA PRO A 116 -10.16 7.92 6.63
C PRO A 116 -11.49 7.29 6.20
N LEU A 117 -11.82 7.29 4.91
CA LEU A 117 -13.05 6.70 4.36
C LEU A 117 -12.87 5.22 3.98
N LEU A 118 -11.68 4.83 3.54
CA LEU A 118 -11.39 3.52 2.99
C LEU A 118 -11.68 2.33 3.93
N PRO A 119 -11.27 2.34 5.23
CA PRO A 119 -11.60 1.27 6.16
C PRO A 119 -13.10 1.00 6.27
N GLY A 120 -13.92 2.06 6.30
CA GLY A 120 -15.37 1.94 6.32
C GLY A 120 -15.90 1.29 5.04
N MET A 121 -15.44 1.77 3.88
CA MET A 121 -15.85 1.25 2.57
C MET A 121 -15.47 -0.23 2.39
N ILE A 122 -14.26 -0.63 2.82
CA ILE A 122 -13.79 -2.02 2.73
C ILE A 122 -14.58 -2.93 3.66
N ARG A 123 -14.85 -2.50 4.90
CA ARG A 123 -15.68 -3.27 5.84
C ARG A 123 -17.11 -3.45 5.34
N LEU A 124 -17.70 -2.41 4.73
CA LEU A 124 -19.00 -2.52 4.07
C LEU A 124 -18.94 -3.46 2.87
N ALA A 125 -17.87 -3.39 2.07
CA ALA A 125 -17.71 -4.26 0.91
C ALA A 125 -17.65 -5.75 1.31
N ASP A 126 -16.92 -6.06 2.37
CA ASP A 126 -16.84 -7.41 2.95
C ASP A 126 -18.18 -7.84 3.57
N LYS A 127 -18.74 -7.01 4.47
CA LYS A 127 -20.00 -7.30 5.17
C LYS A 127 -21.17 -7.57 4.24
N TYR A 128 -21.26 -6.85 3.12
CA TYR A 128 -22.35 -6.97 2.15
C TYR A 128 -21.99 -7.83 0.94
N GLY A 129 -20.84 -8.52 0.92
CA GLY A 129 -20.44 -9.39 -0.17
C GLY A 129 -20.47 -8.66 -1.53
N LEU A 130 -19.76 -7.54 -1.63
CA LEU A 130 -19.67 -6.79 -2.88
C LEU A 130 -18.66 -7.44 -3.84
N SER A 131 -18.80 -7.16 -5.14
CA SER A 131 -17.96 -7.77 -6.19
C SER A 131 -16.44 -7.66 -5.93
N ASP A 132 -15.69 -8.72 -6.28
CA ASP A 132 -14.23 -8.77 -6.19
C ASP A 132 -13.53 -7.64 -6.97
N SER A 133 -14.12 -7.17 -8.07
CA SER A 133 -13.61 -6.02 -8.83
C SER A 133 -13.64 -4.74 -8.00
N LEU A 134 -14.71 -4.52 -7.24
CA LEU A 134 -14.83 -3.36 -6.36
C LEU A 134 -13.85 -3.47 -5.19
N VAL A 135 -13.78 -4.64 -4.54
CA VAL A 135 -12.82 -4.87 -3.43
C VAL A 135 -11.39 -4.64 -3.90
N ARG A 136 -11.02 -5.14 -5.09
CA ARG A 136 -9.69 -4.88 -5.69
C ARG A 136 -9.47 -3.39 -5.97
N SER A 137 -10.47 -2.67 -6.48
CA SER A 137 -10.39 -1.21 -6.68
C SER A 137 -10.11 -0.49 -5.35
N LEU A 138 -10.87 -0.78 -4.30
CA LEU A 138 -10.68 -0.21 -2.96
C LEU A 138 -9.31 -0.54 -2.37
N ARG A 139 -8.80 -1.77 -2.58
CA ARG A 139 -7.45 -2.16 -2.18
C ARG A 139 -6.37 -1.38 -2.94
N SER A 140 -6.55 -1.09 -4.22
CA SER A 140 -5.63 -0.22 -4.96
C SER A 140 -5.58 1.19 -4.39
N HIS A 141 -6.71 1.75 -3.96
CA HIS A 141 -6.74 3.02 -3.23
C HIS A 141 -6.03 2.94 -1.88
N LEU A 142 -6.14 1.81 -1.17
CA LEU A 142 -5.42 1.59 0.08
C LEU A 142 -3.90 1.56 -0.14
N VAL A 143 -3.43 0.89 -1.20
CA VAL A 143 -2.03 0.90 -1.63
C VAL A 143 -1.58 2.32 -2.01
N ALA A 144 -2.40 3.09 -2.73
CA ALA A 144 -2.10 4.48 -3.06
C ALA A 144 -1.92 5.39 -1.83
N ASN A 145 -2.59 5.07 -0.72
CA ASN A 145 -2.42 5.77 0.55
C ASN A 145 -1.20 5.30 1.37
N ALA A 146 -0.54 4.20 1.00
CA ALA A 146 0.57 3.64 1.75
C ALA A 146 1.74 4.63 1.89
N PHE A 147 2.02 5.44 0.87
CA PHE A 147 3.06 6.47 0.94
C PHE A 147 2.74 7.58 1.95
N LEU A 148 1.47 8.04 2.00
CA LEU A 148 1.06 9.16 2.85
C LEU A 148 0.79 8.75 4.30
N HIS A 149 0.28 7.54 4.50
CA HIS A 149 -0.17 7.03 5.79
C HIS A 149 0.36 5.61 6.07
N PRO A 150 1.68 5.39 5.97
CA PRO A 150 2.25 4.04 5.92
C PRO A 150 1.93 3.21 7.16
N LEU A 151 1.99 3.82 8.35
CA LEU A 151 1.75 3.11 9.61
C LEU A 151 0.29 2.70 9.76
N LYS A 152 -0.64 3.58 9.37
CA LYS A 152 -2.08 3.32 9.43
C LYS A 152 -2.50 2.28 8.40
N VAL A 153 -1.95 2.36 7.18
CA VAL A 153 -2.19 1.38 6.12
C VAL A 153 -1.62 0.01 6.53
N TYR A 154 -0.42 -0.03 7.10
CA TYR A 154 0.17 -1.26 7.64
C TYR A 154 -0.70 -1.88 8.74
N GLY A 155 -1.11 -1.09 9.73
CA GLY A 155 -1.98 -1.55 10.82
C GLY A 155 -3.31 -2.10 10.30
N PHE A 156 -3.98 -1.37 9.42
CA PHE A 156 -5.24 -1.81 8.81
C PHE A 156 -5.07 -3.06 7.93
N ALA A 157 -4.02 -3.11 7.11
CA ALA A 157 -3.74 -4.26 6.25
C ALA A 157 -3.44 -5.53 7.05
N THR A 158 -2.66 -5.42 8.13
CA THR A 158 -2.38 -6.56 9.03
C THR A 158 -3.63 -7.04 9.77
N GLU A 159 -4.49 -6.12 10.23
CA GLU A 159 -5.77 -6.44 10.87
C GLU A 159 -6.69 -7.27 9.96
N ASN A 160 -6.69 -6.97 8.66
CA ASN A 160 -7.59 -7.58 7.68
C ASN A 160 -6.92 -8.68 6.83
N GLY A 161 -5.69 -9.09 7.16
CA GLY A 161 -4.98 -10.15 6.43
C GLY A 161 -4.53 -9.79 5.01
N PHE A 162 -4.37 -8.50 4.69
CA PHE A 162 -3.87 -8.02 3.39
C PHE A 162 -2.33 -7.98 3.39
N GLU A 163 -1.70 -9.16 3.42
CA GLU A 163 -0.24 -9.30 3.56
C GLU A 163 0.55 -8.54 2.49
N ASP A 164 0.09 -8.52 1.24
CA ASP A 164 0.72 -7.81 0.14
C ASP A 164 0.74 -6.29 0.35
N ILE A 165 -0.38 -5.73 0.82
CA ILE A 165 -0.50 -4.31 1.15
C ILE A 165 0.32 -3.96 2.39
N ALA A 166 0.34 -4.84 3.40
CA ALA A 166 1.17 -4.64 4.58
C ALA A 166 2.67 -4.63 4.22
N VAL A 167 3.12 -5.55 3.36
CA VAL A 167 4.50 -5.57 2.85
C VAL A 167 4.81 -4.28 2.11
N GLU A 168 3.94 -3.82 1.22
CA GLU A 168 4.10 -2.57 0.48
C GLU A 168 4.18 -1.36 1.43
N ALA A 169 3.24 -1.23 2.36
CA ALA A 169 3.22 -0.16 3.35
C ALA A 169 4.48 -0.12 4.23
N SER A 170 5.04 -1.30 4.56
CA SER A 170 6.26 -1.40 5.36
C SER A 170 7.50 -0.81 4.68
N THR A 171 7.48 -0.60 3.36
CA THR A 171 8.61 0.03 2.62
C THR A 171 8.69 1.52 2.87
N TYR A 172 7.56 2.15 3.18
CA TYR A 172 7.47 3.57 3.48
C TYR A 172 7.69 3.84 4.97
N LEU A 173 7.77 2.79 5.81
CA LEU A 173 8.11 2.89 7.23
C LEU A 173 9.61 2.89 7.50
N LEU A 174 10.46 2.84 6.46
CA LEU A 174 11.91 2.84 6.63
C LEU A 174 12.42 4.16 7.23
N HIS A 175 11.73 5.28 6.96
CA HIS A 175 12.04 6.58 7.50
C HIS A 175 10.75 7.33 7.91
N PRO A 176 10.64 7.88 9.13
CA PRO A 176 11.65 7.86 10.20
C PRO A 176 11.80 6.48 10.87
N PRO A 177 12.88 6.23 11.64
CA PRO A 177 13.07 4.96 12.33
C PRO A 177 11.90 4.61 13.26
N LEU A 178 11.57 3.32 13.43
CA LEU A 178 10.42 2.90 14.26
C LEU A 178 10.45 3.44 15.70
N ALA A 179 11.64 3.71 16.23
CA ALA A 179 11.83 4.28 17.56
C ALA A 179 11.39 5.75 17.68
N SER A 180 11.21 6.48 16.58
CA SER A 180 10.77 7.87 16.60
C SER A 180 9.25 8.04 16.71
N TYR A 181 8.48 6.98 16.48
CA TYR A 181 7.03 7.03 16.56
C TYR A 181 6.58 7.09 18.02
N SER A 182 5.55 7.90 18.28
CA SER A 182 4.97 7.98 19.62
C SER A 182 4.19 6.71 19.94
N LYS A 183 3.88 6.51 21.23
CA LYS A 183 2.98 5.43 21.66
C LYS A 183 1.62 5.51 20.96
N ASP A 184 1.10 6.71 20.76
CA ASP A 184 -0.19 6.94 20.10
C ASP A 184 -0.12 6.58 18.61
N ASP A 185 0.99 6.88 17.94
CA ASP A 185 1.20 6.47 16.54
C ASP A 185 1.23 4.94 16.41
N ILE A 186 1.99 4.26 17.26
CA ILE A 186 2.12 2.78 17.22
C ILE A 186 0.80 2.08 17.59
N SER A 187 -0.08 2.74 18.34
CA SER A 187 -1.38 2.17 18.73
C SER A 187 -2.31 1.82 17.55
N VAL A 188 -2.03 2.33 16.34
CA VAL A 188 -2.77 1.96 15.11
C VAL A 188 -2.46 0.54 14.62
N ILE A 189 -1.38 -0.08 15.12
CA ILE A 189 -1.06 -1.48 14.82
C ILE A 189 -1.87 -2.35 15.79
N PRO A 190 -2.73 -3.23 15.28
CA PRO A 190 -3.77 -3.89 16.09
C PRO A 190 -3.22 -4.87 17.12
N THR A 191 -2.02 -5.44 16.87
CA THR A 191 -1.46 -6.50 17.71
C THR A 191 0.03 -6.29 17.96
N VAL A 192 0.48 -6.77 19.13
CA VAL A 192 1.92 -6.79 19.49
C VAL A 192 2.71 -7.65 18.51
N ALA A 193 2.11 -8.74 18.01
CA ALA A 193 2.72 -9.60 16.99
C ALA A 193 3.02 -8.83 15.71
N ALA A 194 2.04 -8.10 15.16
CA ALA A 194 2.25 -7.30 13.95
C ALA A 194 3.32 -6.22 14.13
N TYR A 195 3.37 -5.56 15.29
CA TYR A 195 4.44 -4.60 15.58
C TYR A 195 5.81 -5.28 15.64
N HIS A 196 5.91 -6.44 16.30
CA HIS A 196 7.15 -7.19 16.41
C HIS A 196 7.63 -7.70 15.04
N ASP A 197 6.73 -8.15 14.17
CA ASP A 197 7.04 -8.57 12.81
C ASP A 197 7.64 -7.43 11.99
N LEU A 198 7.09 -6.21 12.13
CA LEU A 198 7.64 -5.00 11.52
C LEU A 198 9.05 -4.68 12.03
N VAL A 199 9.29 -4.80 13.34
CA VAL A 199 10.63 -4.61 13.94
C VAL A 199 11.62 -5.65 13.44
N GLN A 200 11.22 -6.92 13.37
CA GLN A 200 12.06 -8.00 12.83
C GLN A 200 12.41 -7.76 11.35
N LEU A 201 11.44 -7.31 10.56
CA LEU A 201 11.66 -6.96 9.16
C LEU A 201 12.69 -5.83 9.03
N HIS A 202 12.64 -4.81 9.88
CA HIS A 202 13.63 -3.73 9.89
C HIS A 202 15.02 -4.21 10.30
N ALA A 203 15.12 -5.04 11.35
CA ALA A 203 16.39 -5.64 11.75
C ALA A 203 16.99 -6.51 10.64
N HIS A 204 16.16 -7.30 9.95
CA HIS A 204 16.59 -8.09 8.80
C HIS A 204 17.08 -7.21 7.65
N ARG A 205 16.37 -6.13 7.32
CA ARG A 205 16.79 -5.15 6.31
C ARG A 205 18.17 -4.58 6.64
N ILE A 206 18.37 -4.07 7.86
CA ILE A 206 19.67 -3.54 8.32
C ILE A 206 20.78 -4.58 8.19
N LYS A 207 20.54 -5.82 8.64
CA LYS A 207 21.52 -6.90 8.52
C LYS A 207 21.89 -7.19 7.07
N ARG A 208 20.92 -7.27 6.16
CA ARG A 208 21.18 -7.49 4.73
C ARG A 208 21.97 -6.36 4.10
N LEU A 209 21.69 -5.12 4.50
CA LEU A 209 22.44 -3.96 4.06
C LEU A 209 23.90 -3.99 4.50
N GLN A 210 24.15 -4.39 5.75
CA GLN A 210 25.49 -4.60 6.27
C GLN A 210 26.22 -5.71 5.53
N GLU A 211 25.55 -6.83 5.25
CA GLU A 211 26.12 -7.95 4.49
C GLU A 211 26.53 -7.52 3.07
N ILE A 212 25.66 -6.81 2.34
CA ILE A 212 25.94 -6.30 0.99
C ILE A 212 27.13 -5.33 1.02
N LEU A 213 27.15 -4.38 1.96
CA LEU A 213 28.26 -3.44 2.06
C LEU A 213 29.60 -4.13 2.35
N LEU A 214 29.58 -5.18 3.18
CA LEU A 214 30.77 -5.93 3.57
C LEU A 214 31.23 -6.94 2.50
N SER A 215 30.35 -7.39 1.61
CA SER A 215 30.74 -8.25 0.48
C SER A 215 31.41 -7.49 -0.65
N GLU A 216 31.18 -6.18 -0.77
CA GLU A 216 31.48 -5.47 -2.01
C GLU A 216 32.94 -5.01 -2.13
N GLU A 217 33.60 -5.46 -3.19
CA GLU A 217 34.98 -5.12 -3.51
C GLU A 217 35.06 -3.94 -4.48
N ILE A 218 36.04 -3.05 -4.27
CA ILE A 218 36.26 -1.91 -5.18
C ILE A 218 36.81 -2.34 -6.55
N PHE A 219 37.48 -3.49 -6.63
CA PHE A 219 38.02 -4.07 -7.87
C PHE A 219 37.58 -5.53 -8.03
N PRO A 220 36.32 -5.81 -8.39
CA PRO A 220 35.84 -7.18 -8.56
C PRO A 220 36.70 -7.91 -9.60
N PHE A 221 37.29 -9.05 -9.23
CA PHE A 221 38.18 -9.83 -10.10
C PHE A 221 39.39 -9.04 -10.66
N GLY A 222 39.76 -7.91 -10.05
CA GLY A 222 40.83 -7.03 -10.53
C GLY A 222 40.46 -6.14 -11.73
N TYR A 223 39.19 -6.09 -12.15
CA TYR A 223 38.77 -5.18 -13.21
C TYR A 223 38.92 -3.71 -12.78
N GLY A 224 39.52 -2.89 -13.64
CA GLY A 224 39.73 -1.46 -13.36
C GLY A 224 40.83 -1.16 -12.34
N LEU A 225 41.64 -2.16 -11.96
CA LEU A 225 42.73 -2.00 -10.99
C LEU A 225 43.74 -0.93 -11.43
N CYS A 226 44.01 0.03 -10.54
CA CYS A 226 45.10 0.98 -10.73
C CYS A 226 46.40 0.39 -10.19
N THR A 227 47.42 0.22 -11.03
CA THR A 227 48.71 -0.35 -10.61
C THR A 227 49.49 0.54 -9.63
N LEU A 228 49.21 1.84 -9.60
CA LEU A 228 49.91 2.80 -8.74
C LEU A 228 49.26 2.99 -7.36
N HIS A 229 47.94 2.86 -7.27
CA HIS A 229 47.18 3.22 -6.06
C HIS A 229 46.20 2.13 -5.60
N SER A 230 46.32 0.89 -6.08
CA SER A 230 45.41 -0.21 -5.76
C SER A 230 45.27 -0.44 -4.26
N ASP A 231 46.39 -0.57 -3.55
CA ASP A 231 46.41 -0.82 -2.10
C ASP A 231 45.78 0.33 -1.31
N GLU A 232 46.11 1.57 -1.65
CA GLU A 232 45.55 2.75 -0.99
C GLU A 232 44.04 2.87 -1.24
N THR A 233 43.61 2.64 -2.49
CA THR A 233 42.20 2.70 -2.89
C THR A 233 41.39 1.61 -2.20
N ALA A 234 41.91 0.38 -2.12
CA ALA A 234 41.28 -0.73 -1.40
C ALA A 234 41.19 -0.46 0.10
N ARG A 235 42.24 0.12 0.70
CA ARG A 235 42.24 0.53 2.11
C ARG A 235 41.17 1.58 2.39
N LEU A 236 41.12 2.67 1.61
CA LEU A 236 40.12 3.74 1.78
C LEU A 236 38.69 3.20 1.65
N TRP A 237 38.45 2.33 0.66
CA TRP A 237 37.17 1.66 0.47
C TRP A 237 36.77 0.81 1.69
N ASN A 238 37.68 -0.03 2.17
CA ASN A 238 37.41 -0.90 3.31
C ASN A 238 37.22 -0.11 4.62
N ASP A 239 38.03 0.92 4.85
CA ASP A 239 37.92 1.80 6.01
C ASP A 239 36.55 2.48 6.05
N ARG A 240 36.09 3.00 4.90
CA ARG A 240 34.76 3.62 4.80
C ARG A 240 33.64 2.62 5.05
N ARG A 241 33.71 1.42 4.46
CA ARG A 241 32.74 0.33 4.71
C ARG A 241 32.61 0.03 6.21
N VAL A 242 33.73 -0.22 6.89
CA VAL A 242 33.76 -0.55 8.32
C VAL A 242 33.21 0.59 9.18
N GLN A 243 33.52 1.85 8.82
CA GLN A 243 32.97 3.02 9.51
C GLN A 243 31.46 3.20 9.31
N LEU A 244 30.92 2.78 8.17
CA LEU A 244 29.49 2.93 7.84
C LEU A 244 28.62 1.82 8.44
N VAL A 245 29.09 0.58 8.50
CA VAL A 245 28.33 -0.57 9.04
C VAL A 245 27.53 -0.27 10.33
N PRO A 246 28.11 0.32 11.40
CA PRO A 246 27.38 0.57 12.63
C PRO A 246 26.36 1.72 12.53
N LYS A 247 26.39 2.50 11.44
CA LYS A 247 25.50 3.64 11.17
C LYS A 247 24.38 3.30 10.18
N ILE A 248 24.36 2.08 9.65
CA ILE A 248 23.33 1.64 8.70
C ILE A 248 21.99 1.50 9.44
N GLU A 249 20.99 2.18 8.89
CA GLU A 249 19.59 2.07 9.23
C GLU A 249 18.82 1.44 8.06
N ALA A 250 17.54 1.10 8.28
CA ALA A 250 16.73 0.40 7.29
C ALA A 250 16.49 1.23 6.01
N ALA A 251 16.60 2.56 6.08
CA ALA A 251 16.47 3.50 4.96
C ALA A 251 17.81 4.03 4.42
N SER A 252 18.96 3.56 4.91
CA SER A 252 20.24 4.16 4.54
C SER A 252 20.55 4.00 3.05
N ASP A 253 20.81 5.13 2.38
CA ASP A 253 21.38 5.15 1.03
C ASP A 253 22.90 4.93 1.10
N ILE A 254 23.28 3.65 1.13
CA ILE A 254 24.67 3.22 1.24
C ILE A 254 25.48 3.66 0.02
N ALA A 255 24.88 3.70 -1.16
CA ALA A 255 25.54 4.14 -2.38
C ALA A 255 25.93 5.62 -2.29
N ALA A 256 25.01 6.49 -1.86
CA ALA A 256 25.30 7.90 -1.63
C ALA A 256 26.37 8.11 -0.54
N GLU A 257 26.30 7.37 0.56
CA GLU A 257 27.30 7.43 1.64
C GLU A 257 28.71 7.01 1.16
N MET A 258 28.80 5.97 0.33
CA MET A 258 30.07 5.51 -0.25
C MET A 258 30.59 6.46 -1.34
N ARG A 259 29.71 7.15 -2.08
CA ARG A 259 30.04 8.11 -3.14
C ARG A 259 30.89 9.28 -2.65
N THR A 260 30.87 9.59 -1.36
CA THR A 260 31.76 10.58 -0.73
C THR A 260 33.26 10.27 -0.90
N LEU A 261 33.64 9.02 -1.18
CA LEU A 261 35.03 8.64 -1.48
C LEU A 261 35.50 9.13 -2.85
N VAL A 262 34.59 9.43 -3.78
CA VAL A 262 34.93 9.85 -5.15
C VAL A 262 35.80 11.12 -5.14
N ASP A 263 35.52 12.04 -4.22
CA ASP A 263 36.27 13.29 -4.08
C ASP A 263 37.69 13.06 -3.55
N GLN A 264 37.87 12.06 -2.67
CA GLN A 264 39.17 11.68 -2.11
C GLN A 264 40.09 11.01 -3.15
N LEU A 265 39.50 10.42 -4.20
CA LEU A 265 40.21 9.75 -5.29
C LEU A 265 40.35 10.63 -6.55
N SER A 266 40.09 11.93 -6.43
CA SER A 266 40.11 12.88 -7.55
C SER A 266 41.48 13.04 -8.22
N SER A 267 42.58 12.69 -7.54
CA SER A 267 43.94 12.73 -8.08
C SER A 267 44.23 11.64 -9.12
N CYS A 268 43.45 10.54 -9.15
CA CYS A 268 43.64 9.43 -10.08
C CYS A 268 42.34 9.06 -10.78
N GLN A 269 42.27 9.34 -12.09
CA GLN A 269 41.07 9.09 -12.90
C GLN A 269 40.64 7.61 -12.92
N THR A 270 41.59 6.67 -12.85
CA THR A 270 41.28 5.23 -12.81
C THR A 270 40.61 4.84 -11.48
N CYS A 271 41.18 5.25 -10.35
CA CYS A 271 40.59 4.98 -9.03
C CYS A 271 39.23 5.66 -8.87
N ARG A 272 39.10 6.90 -9.34
CA ARG A 272 37.83 7.62 -9.34
C ARG A 272 36.75 6.86 -10.12
N LYS A 273 37.07 6.39 -11.34
CA LYS A 273 36.14 5.58 -12.15
C LYS A 273 35.77 4.27 -11.48
N ALA A 274 36.74 3.56 -10.89
CA ALA A 274 36.47 2.32 -10.16
C ALA A 274 35.54 2.55 -8.97
N CYS A 275 35.77 3.62 -8.19
CA CYS A 275 34.90 4.00 -7.08
C CYS A 275 33.48 4.34 -7.56
N ILE A 276 33.34 5.10 -8.66
CA ILE A 276 32.03 5.40 -9.25
C ILE A 276 31.31 4.10 -9.62
N ALA A 277 31.95 3.22 -10.38
CA ALA A 277 31.36 1.95 -10.78
C ALA A 277 30.96 1.07 -9.58
N ALA A 278 31.82 0.98 -8.55
CA ALA A 278 31.49 0.25 -7.33
C ALA A 278 30.28 0.85 -6.59
N THR A 279 30.16 2.18 -6.54
CA THR A 279 28.99 2.85 -5.93
C THR A 279 27.73 2.70 -6.77
N GLU A 280 27.83 2.69 -8.10
CA GLU A 280 26.71 2.40 -9.01
C GLU A 280 26.24 0.95 -8.86
N MET A 281 27.17 0.00 -8.65
CA MET A 281 26.81 -1.38 -8.33
C MET A 281 26.03 -1.49 -7.02
N LEU A 282 26.39 -0.71 -5.98
CA LEU A 282 25.62 -0.65 -4.73
C LEU A 282 24.21 -0.07 -4.94
N GLU A 283 24.03 0.87 -5.87
CA GLU A 283 22.73 1.46 -6.21
C GLU A 283 21.82 0.48 -6.96
N VAL A 284 22.40 -0.35 -7.84
CA VAL A 284 21.69 -1.33 -8.68
C VAL A 284 21.52 -2.68 -7.97
N CYS A 285 22.34 -2.99 -6.96
CA CYS A 285 22.24 -4.21 -6.18
C CYS A 285 20.78 -4.34 -5.69
N PRO A 286 20.08 -5.46 -5.89
CA PRO A 286 18.62 -5.50 -5.89
C PRO A 286 18.05 -5.43 -4.47
N PHE A 287 18.14 -4.25 -3.86
CA PHE A 287 17.33 -3.76 -2.75
C PHE A 287 15.85 -4.10 -2.99
N HIS A 288 15.42 -4.09 -4.27
CA HIS A 288 14.04 -4.31 -4.71
C HIS A 288 13.56 -5.78 -4.76
N ASN A 289 14.43 -6.79 -4.85
CA ASN A 289 13.97 -8.19 -4.93
C ASN A 289 14.31 -9.01 -3.68
N CYS A 290 15.42 -8.71 -2.99
CA CYS A 290 15.83 -9.47 -1.81
C CYS A 290 15.08 -9.09 -0.52
N LEU A 291 14.63 -7.83 -0.38
CA LEU A 291 13.87 -7.38 0.79
C LEU A 291 12.38 -7.78 0.75
N PHE A 292 11.83 -8.01 -0.44
CA PHE A 292 10.40 -8.20 -0.64
C PHE A 292 9.95 -9.66 -0.71
N ARG A 293 10.85 -10.58 -1.15
CA ARG A 293 10.52 -12.00 -1.31
C ARG A 293 10.92 -12.88 -0.13
N GLY A 294 11.66 -12.35 0.84
CA GLY A 294 12.24 -13.13 1.95
C GLY A 294 11.28 -13.59 3.05
N LEU A 295 10.02 -13.14 3.07
CA LEU A 295 9.08 -13.42 4.17
C LEU A 295 7.93 -14.39 3.85
N LYS A 296 7.77 -14.81 2.60
CA LYS A 296 6.82 -15.88 2.24
C LYS A 296 7.58 -17.21 2.17
N PRO A 297 7.50 -18.20 3.10
CA PRO A 297 6.86 -18.28 4.42
C PRO A 297 7.80 -18.92 5.49
N ALA A 298 8.24 -18.19 6.51
CA ALA A 298 8.83 -18.80 7.73
C ALA A 298 7.89 -18.70 8.95
N ILE A 299 6.72 -18.09 8.78
CA ILE A 299 5.73 -17.87 9.85
C ILE A 299 4.43 -18.57 9.43
N ARG A 300 4.45 -19.90 9.49
CA ARG A 300 3.25 -20.71 9.76
C ARG A 300 3.66 -21.66 10.88
N VAL A 301 3.35 -21.26 12.11
CA VAL A 301 3.30 -22.14 13.28
C VAL A 301 1.84 -22.52 13.48
#